data_AF-A0A5C1QA93-F1
#
_entry.id   AF-A0A5C1QA93-F1
#
_cell.length_a   1.000
_cell.length_b   1.000
_cell.length_c   1.000
_cell.angle_alpha   90.00
_cell.angle_beta   90.00
_cell.angle_gamma   90.00
#
_symmetry.space_group_name_H-M   'P 1'
#
loop_
_entity.id
_entity.type
_entity.pdbx_description
1 polymer ?
#
loop_
_entity_poly.entity_id
_entity_poly.type
_entity_poly.pdbx_seq_one_letter_code
_entity_poly.pdbx_strand_id
1 'polypeptide(L)' 'MKNFIDFVVDSAKESTLAEELKTHIEGSDHKTISSWLSSKGYDVHEDDVKKMVDNKEEIKNSNLGLLY' A
#
# COMPACT_ATOMS: atom_id res chain seq x y z
N MET A 1 5.33 12.66 10.47
CA MET A 1 5.62 11.44 9.70
C MET A 1 4.32 10.95 9.11
N LYS A 2 4.32 10.61 7.83
CA LYS A 2 3.15 10.06 7.14
C LYS A 2 3.08 8.57 7.44
N ASN A 3 1.93 8.10 7.93
CA ASN A 3 1.71 6.70 8.29
C ASN A 3 1.06 5.93 7.13
N PHE A 4 0.88 4.62 7.31
CA PHE A 4 0.17 3.76 6.35
C PHE A 4 -1.20 4.31 5.91
N ILE A 5 -1.96 4.91 6.84
CA ILE A 5 -3.26 5.51 6.53
C ILE A 5 -3.11 6.69 5.56
N ASP A 6 -2.07 7.51 5.72
CA ASP A 6 -1.78 8.62 4.79
C ASP A 6 -1.50 8.07 3.40
N PHE A 7 -0.73 6.97 3.32
CA PHE A 7 -0.46 6.27 2.07
C PHE A 7 -1.73 5.68 1.42
N VAL A 8 -2.64 5.08 2.19
CA VAL A 8 -3.91 4.56 1.65
C VAL A 8 -4.78 5.69 1.13
N VAL A 9 -4.85 6.82 1.85
CA VAL A 9 -5.59 8.02 1.43
C VAL A 9 -4.96 8.65 0.18
N ASP A 10 -3.63 8.70 0.11
CA ASP A 10 -2.89 9.23 -1.04
C ASP A 10 -3.06 8.30 -2.26
N SER A 11 -2.99 6.98 -2.06
CA SER A 11 -3.26 5.96 -3.09
C SER A 11 -4.71 5.95 -3.57
N ALA A 12 -5.66 6.31 -2.70
CA ALA A 12 -7.07 6.47 -3.07
C ALA A 12 -7.30 7.71 -3.93
N LYS A 13 -6.50 8.76 -3.74
CA LYS A 13 -6.57 10.02 -4.51
C LYS A 13 -5.72 9.97 -5.78
N GLU A 14 -4.57 9.32 -5.73
CA GLU A 14 -3.62 9.16 -6.83
C GLU A 14 -3.63 7.71 -7.30
N SER A 15 -4.31 7.47 -8.42
CA SER A 15 -4.41 6.12 -9.01
C SER A 15 -3.05 5.50 -9.32
N THR A 16 -2.03 6.31 -9.62
CA THR A 16 -0.67 5.84 -9.91
C THR A 16 -0.02 5.15 -8.70
N LEU A 17 -0.21 5.68 -7.48
CA LEU A 17 0.32 5.05 -6.26
C LEU A 17 -0.36 3.71 -5.97
N ALA A 18 -1.67 3.63 -6.18
CA ALA A 18 -2.40 2.37 -6.05
C ALA A 18 -1.97 1.32 -7.09
N GLU A 19 -1.65 1.72 -8.31
CA GLU A 19 -1.15 0.81 -9.36
C GLU A 19 0.27 0.31 -9.06
N GLU A 20 1.20 1.19 -8.70
CA GLU A 20 2.57 0.81 -8.29
C GLU A 20 2.54 -0.19 -7.12
N LEU A 21 1.68 0.08 -6.15
CA LEU A 21 1.46 -0.77 -4.99
C LEU A 21 0.88 -2.13 -5.37
N LYS A 22 -0.11 -2.19 -6.26
CA LYS A 22 -0.67 -3.47 -6.76
C LYS A 22 0.41 -4.29 -7.48
N THR A 23 1.25 -3.65 -8.29
CA THR A 23 2.39 -4.32 -8.93
C THR A 23 3.40 -4.85 -7.90
N HIS A 24 3.71 -4.06 -6.86
CA HIS A 24 4.59 -4.49 -5.79
C HIS A 24 4.00 -5.59 -4.90
N ILE A 25 2.69 -5.60 -4.62
CA ILE A 25 2.01 -6.66 -3.87
C ILE A 25 1.91 -7.96 -4.68
N GLU A 26 1.72 -7.86 -5.99
CA GLU A 26 1.58 -9.04 -6.86
C GLU A 26 2.92 -9.73 -7.13
N GLY A 27 4.03 -8.97 -7.16
CA GLY A 27 5.35 -9.47 -7.52
C GLY A 27 6.41 -9.41 -6.41
N SER A 28 6.12 -8.90 -5.22
CA SER A 28 7.15 -8.70 -4.17
C SER A 28 6.67 -8.99 -2.75
N ASP A 29 7.62 -9.35 -1.89
CA ASP A 29 7.41 -9.56 -0.47
C ASP A 29 7.11 -8.26 0.30
N HIS A 30 6.45 -8.40 1.45
CA HIS A 30 6.17 -7.33 2.41
C HIS A 30 7.40 -6.47 2.76
N LYS A 31 8.61 -7.03 2.75
CA LYS A 31 9.85 -6.26 2.93
C LYS A 31 10.12 -5.26 1.82
N THR A 32 9.87 -5.65 0.58
CA THR A 32 10.05 -4.77 -0.59
C THR A 32 9.04 -3.62 -0.55
N ILE A 33 7.79 -3.91 -0.18
CA ILE A 33 6.75 -2.88 -0.04
C ILE A 33 7.07 -1.92 1.11
N SER A 34 7.52 -2.42 2.26
CA SER A 34 7.96 -1.57 3.39
C SER A 34 9.13 -0.66 2.99
N SER A 35 10.11 -1.20 2.26
CA SER A 35 11.24 -0.42 1.74
C SER A 35 10.81 0.64 0.72
N TRP A 36 9.88 0.30 -0.18
CA TRP A 36 9.31 1.24 -1.15
C TRP A 36 8.50 2.35 -0.47
N LEU A 37 7.67 2.02 0.51
CA LEU A 37 6.92 2.99 1.32
C LEU A 37 7.87 3.95 2.06
N SER A 38 8.93 3.39 2.67
CA SER A 38 9.97 4.19 3.33
C SER A 38 10.68 5.13 2.35
N SER A 39 10.98 4.67 1.13
CA SER A 39 11.58 5.48 0.05
C SER A 39 10.66 6.64 -0.39
N LYS A 40 9.34 6.44 -0.36
CA LYS A 40 8.33 7.47 -0.63
C LYS A 40 8.12 8.42 0.56
N GLY A 41 8.78 8.20 1.69
CA GLY A 41 8.65 9.00 2.90
C GLY A 41 7.49 8.59 3.83
N TYR A 42 6.91 7.41 3.58
CA TYR A 42 5.92 6.79 4.46
C TYR A 42 6.63 5.91 5.49
N ASP A 43 6.41 6.21 6.76
CA ASP A 43 6.88 5.36 7.84
C ASP A 43 5.83 4.29 8.09
N VAL A 44 6.07 3.09 7.53
CA VAL A 44 5.13 1.97 7.61
C VAL A 44 5.83 0.78 8.24
N HIS A 45 5.28 0.32 9.36
CA HIS A 45 5.78 -0.84 10.06
C HIS A 45 5.59 -2.11 9.24
N GLU A 46 6.54 -3.03 9.33
CA GLU A 46 6.45 -4.35 8.67
C GLU A 46 5.15 -5.09 9.03
N ASP A 47 4.60 -4.86 10.23
CA ASP A 47 3.33 -5.45 10.68
C ASP A 47 2.11 -4.91 9.88
N ASP A 48 2.09 -3.61 9.56
CA ASP A 48 1.06 -2.99 8.73
C ASP A 48 1.16 -3.47 7.28
N VAL A 49 2.38 -3.56 6.74
CA VAL A 49 2.60 -4.11 5.40
C VAL A 49 2.25 -5.60 5.34
N LYS A 50 2.54 -6.35 6.40
CA LYS A 50 2.19 -7.76 6.49
C LYS A 50 0.67 -7.94 6.49
N LYS A 51 -0.07 -7.16 7.28
CA LYS A 51 -1.54 -7.14 7.23
C LYS A 51 -2.04 -6.74 5.85
N MET A 52 -1.39 -5.80 5.19
CA MET A 52 -1.76 -5.37 3.85
C MET A 52 -1.57 -6.48 2.79
N VAL A 53 -0.44 -7.19 2.84
CA VAL A 53 -0.16 -8.33 1.94
C VAL A 53 -1.05 -9.53 2.28
N ASP A 54 -1.41 -9.72 3.54
CA ASP A 54 -2.37 -10.75 3.96
C ASP A 54 -3.78 -10.42 3.44
N ASN A 55 -4.19 -9.15 3.52
CA ASN A 55 -5.44 -8.64 2.96
C ASN A 55 -5.33 -8.23 1.48
N LYS A 56 -4.31 -8.73 0.75
CA LYS A 56 -4.09 -8.39 -0.67
C LYS A 56 -5.29 -8.70 -1.56
N GLU A 57 -6.10 -9.70 -1.21
CA GLU A 57 -7.32 -10.05 -1.95
C GLU A 57 -8.42 -9.01 -1.77
N GLU A 58 -8.54 -8.42 -0.57
CA GLU A 58 -9.44 -7.31 -0.31
C GLU A 58 -8.95 -6.02 -0.98
N ILE A 59 -7.65 -5.81 -1.11
CA ILE A 59 -7.05 -4.66 -1.81
C ILE A 59 -7.09 -4.84 -3.33
N LYS A 60 -7.08 -6.08 -3.81
CA LYS A 60 -7.22 -6.42 -5.23
C LYS A 60 -8.67 -6.24 -5.69
N ASN A 61 -9.63 -6.66 -4.86
CA ASN A 61 -11.06 -6.50 -5.13
C ASN A 61 -11.63 -5.12 -4.74
N SER A 62 -11.09 -4.49 -3.70
CA SER A 62 -11.41 -3.09 -3.40
C SER A 62 -10.67 -2.25 -4.42
N ASN A 63 -11.45 -1.62 -5.29
CA ASN A 63 -11.01 -0.36 -5.87
C ASN A 63 -10.59 0.53 -4.70
N LEU A 64 -9.28 0.71 -4.50
CA LEU A 64 -8.72 1.62 -3.48
C LEU A 64 -9.30 3.05 -3.64
N GLY A 65 -9.93 3.35 -4.78
CA GLY A 65 -10.71 4.57 -5.04
C GLY A 65 -12.22 4.54 -4.74
N LEU A 66 -12.77 3.55 -4.00
CA LEU A 66 -14.20 3.49 -3.65
C LEU A 66 -14.46 3.33 -2.14
N LEU A 67 -13.59 3.86 -1.28
CA LEU A 67 -13.96 4.21 0.09
C LEU A 67 -14.49 5.66 0.10
N TYR A 68 -15.63 5.87 -0.53
CA TYR A 68 -16.47 7.07 -0.34
C TYR A 68 -17.94 6.72 -0.46
#